data_AF-A0AAV1XJK0-F1
#
_entry.id   AF-A0AAV1XJK0-F1
#
_cell.length_a   1.000
_cell.length_b   1.000
_cell.length_c   1.000
_cell.angle_alpha   90.00
_cell.angle_beta   90.00
_cell.angle_gamma   90.00
#
_symmetry.space_group_name_H-M   'P 1'
#
loop_
_entity.id
_entity.type
_entity.pdbx_description
1 polymer ?
#
loop_
_entity_poly.entity_id
_entity_poly.type
_entity_poly.pdbx_seq_one_letter_code
_entity_poly.pdbx_strand_id
1 'polypeptide(L)' 'MSTLLKFVYILVLFFSLISLVMSGSVHCIDDEDCQEWLIGARCIGGWCQEPLDPLKAS' A
#
# COMPACT_ATOMS: atom_id res chain seq x y z
N MET A 1 -8.30 -22.09 -28.58
CA MET A 1 -8.23 -21.12 -27.47
C MET A 1 -6.78 -20.75 -27.24
N SER A 2 -6.40 -19.54 -27.64
CA SER A 2 -5.00 -19.11 -27.79
C SER A 2 -4.24 -19.10 -26.45
N THR A 3 -3.18 -19.90 -26.35
CA THR A 3 -2.28 -20.01 -25.17
C THR A 3 -1.70 -18.65 -24.76
N LEU A 4 -1.50 -17.74 -25.71
CA LEU A 4 -1.06 -16.37 -25.47
C LEU A 4 -2.05 -15.58 -24.61
N LEU A 5 -3.36 -15.76 -24.83
CA LEU A 5 -4.39 -15.06 -24.05
C LEU A 5 -4.37 -15.49 -22.58
N LYS A 6 -4.13 -16.78 -22.33
CA LYS A 6 -3.99 -17.32 -20.98
C LYS A 6 -2.75 -16.76 -20.28
N PHE A 7 -1.63 -16.65 -21.00
CA PHE A 7 -0.38 -16.09 -20.46
C PHE A 7 -0.53 -14.61 -20.08
N VAL A 8 -1.12 -13.81 -20.97
CA VAL A 8 -1.41 -12.39 -20.69
C VAL A 8 -2.33 -12.25 -19.48
N TYR A 9 -3.38 -13.06 -19.39
CA TYR A 9 -4.29 -13.04 -18.25
C TYR A 9 -3.60 -13.36 -16.92
N ILE A 10 -2.74 -14.39 -16.90
CA ILE A 10 -1.96 -14.75 -15.71
C ILE A 10 -1.02 -13.62 -15.30
N LEU A 11 -0.34 -12.98 -16.26
CA LEU A 11 0.52 -11.84 -15.97
C LEU A 11 -0.27 -10.67 -15.36
N VAL A 12 -1.41 -10.31 -15.94
CA VAL A 12 -2.25 -9.22 -15.42
C VAL A 12 -2.69 -9.54 -13.99
N LEU A 13 -3.19 -10.75 -13.72
CA LEU A 13 -3.58 -11.16 -12.37
C LEU A 13 -2.40 -11.09 -11.39
N PHE A 14 -1.22 -11.54 -11.81
CA PHE A 14 -0.03 -11.51 -10.97
C PHE A 14 0.39 -10.08 -10.63
N PHE A 15 0.42 -9.18 -11.62
CA PHE A 15 0.70 -7.76 -11.38
C PHE A 15 -0.37 -7.11 -10.50
N SER A 16 -1.65 -7.41 -10.70
CA SER A 16 -2.73 -6.91 -9.85
C SER A 16 -2.59 -7.36 -8.39
N LEU A 17 -2.22 -8.62 -8.16
CA LEU A 17 -1.96 -9.14 -6.81
C LEU A 17 -0.76 -8.46 -6.17
N ILE A 18 0.34 -8.25 -6.92
CA ILE A 18 1.50 -7.52 -6.42
C ILE A 18 1.10 -6.08 -6.06
N SER A 19 0.39 -5.37 -6.93
CA SER A 19 -0.08 -4.01 -6.65
C SER A 19 -1.01 -3.94 -5.43
N LEU A 20 -1.84 -4.96 -5.22
CA LEU A 20 -2.71 -5.05 -4.04
C LEU A 20 -1.88 -5.21 -2.75
N VAL A 21 -0.88 -6.09 -2.77
CA VAL A 21 0.04 -6.30 -1.63
C VAL A 21 0.87 -5.04 -1.37
N MET A 22 1.32 -4.36 -2.44
CA MET A 22 2.11 -3.14 -2.35
C MET A 22 1.26 -1.88 -2.05
N SER A 23 -0.07 -1.97 -2.12
CA SER A 23 -0.97 -0.88 -1.70
C SER A 23 -1.00 -0.69 -0.18
N GLY A 24 -0.13 -1.38 0.57
CA GLY A 24 0.73 -0.75 1.57
C GLY A 24 0.03 0.12 2.60
N SER A 25 -1.15 -0.28 3.07
CA SER A 25 -1.77 0.31 4.24
C SER A 25 -1.50 -0.62 5.40
N VAL A 26 -0.67 -0.16 6.34
CA VAL A 26 -0.37 -0.90 7.56
C VAL A 26 -1.49 -0.63 8.55
N HIS A 27 -2.12 -1.68 9.04
CA HIS A 27 -3.12 -1.56 10.08
C HIS A 27 -2.43 -1.25 11.40
N CYS A 28 -3.00 -0.34 12.19
CA CYS A 28 -2.42 0.12 13.44
C CYS A 28 -3.49 0.27 14.51
N ILE A 29 -3.07 0.22 15.76
CA ILE A 29 -3.86 0.52 16.96
C ILE A 29 -3.43 1.89 17.49
N ASP A 30 -2.13 2.17 17.47
CA ASP A 30 -1.53 3.43 17.89
C ASP A 30 -0.40 3.90 16.94
N ASP A 31 0.15 5.08 17.22
CA ASP A 31 1.21 5.69 16.40
C ASP A 31 2.54 4.92 16.45
N GLU A 32 2.77 4.08 17.48
CA GLU A 32 4.00 3.30 17.61
C GLU A 32 4.05 2.17 16.58
N ASP A 33 2.90 1.54 16.29
CA ASP A 33 2.77 0.53 15.21
C ASP A 33 3.22 1.08 13.85
N CYS A 34 3.06 2.39 13.63
CA CYS A 34 3.40 3.05 12.37
C CYS A 34 4.87 3.47 12.27
N GLN A 35 5.62 3.50 13.38
CA GLN A 35 7.04 3.89 13.37
C GLN A 35 7.92 2.87 12.63
N GLU A 36 7.55 1.58 12.66
CA GLU A 36 8.24 0.54 11.89
C GLU A 36 7.99 0.66 10.38
N TRP A 37 6.82 1.19 10.00
CA TRP A 37 6.46 1.38 8.59
C TRP A 37 7.11 2.63 8.00
N LEU A 38 6.94 3.77 8.69
CA LEU A 38 7.48 5.05 8.25
C LEU A 38 7.67 5.98 9.45
N ILE A 39 8.88 6.50 9.61
CA ILE A 39 9.21 7.44 10.69
C ILE A 39 8.30 8.66 10.58
N GLY A 40 7.56 8.94 11.66
CA GLY A 40 6.61 10.05 11.73
C GLY A 40 5.21 9.77 11.17
N ALA A 41 4.94 8.55 10.69
CA ALA A 41 3.58 8.16 10.35
C ALA A 41 2.68 8.11 11.59
N ARG A 42 1.39 8.36 11.37
CA ARG A 42 0.36 8.37 12.42
C ARG A 42 -0.71 7.35 12.14
N CYS A 43 -1.27 6.80 13.21
CA CYS A 43 -2.39 5.90 13.14
C CYS A 43 -3.71 6.69 13.07
N ILE A 44 -4.33 6.70 11.90
CA ILE A 44 -5.55 7.46 11.65
C ILE A 44 -6.62 6.52 11.10
N GLY A 45 -7.66 6.30 11.91
CA GLY A 45 -8.78 5.42 11.52
C GLY A 45 -8.38 3.95 11.41
N GLY A 46 -7.38 3.50 12.17
CA GLY A 46 -6.87 2.13 12.16
C GLY A 46 -5.82 1.85 11.07
N TRP A 47 -5.36 2.87 10.36
CA TRP A 47 -4.37 2.75 9.30
C TRP A 47 -3.25 3.78 9.45
N CYS A 48 -2.02 3.35 9.16
CA CYS A 48 -0.87 4.24 9.12
C CYS A 48 -0.98 5.18 7.91
N GLN A 49 -0.90 6.47 8.19
CA GLN A 49 -0.85 7.51 7.17
C GLN A 49 0.48 8.25 7.24
N GLU A 50 0.98 8.67 6.09
CA GLU A 50 2.15 9.52 5.99
C GLU A 50 1.97 10.79 6.83
N PRO A 51 3.04 11.29 7.48
CA PRO A 51 2.99 12.60 8.10
C PRO A 51 2.62 13.62 7.03
N LEU A 52 1.47 14.27 7.19
CA LEU A 52 1.11 15.45 6.44
C LEU A 52 2.13 16.53 6.80
N ASP A 53 3.24 16.62 6.07
CA ASP A 53 4.10 17.79 6.13
C ASP A 53 3.26 18.99 5.73
N PRO A 54 2.97 19.93 6.64
CA PRO A 54 2.18 21.12 6.30
C PRO A 54 2.90 22.02 5.27
N LEU A 55 4.16 21.71 4.93
CA LEU A 55 4.97 22.42 3.93
C LEU A 55 4.83 21.89 2.49
N LYS A 56 4.21 20.71 2.28
CA LYS A 56 4.00 20.12 0.94
C LYS A 56 2.60 20.38 0.39
N ALA A 57 1.85 21.31 1.00
CA ALA A 57 0.56 21.80 0.52
C ALA A 57 0.64 23.14 -0.23
N SER A 58 1.84 23.58 -0.65
CA SER A 58 2.04 24.82 -1.42
C SER A 58 2.72 24.58 -2.76
#